data_AF-A0AA42XN07-F1
#
_entry.id   AF-A0AA42XN07-F1
#
_cell.length_a   1.000
_cell.length_b   1.000
_cell.length_c   1.000
_cell.angle_alpha   90.00
_cell.angle_beta   90.00
_cell.angle_gamma   90.00
#
_symmetry.space_group_name_H-M   'P 1'
#
loop_
_entity.id
_entity.type
_entity.pdbx_description
1 polymer ?
#
loop_
_entity_poly.entity_id
_entity_poly.type
_entity_poly.pdbx_seq_one_letter_code
_entity_poly.pdbx_strand_id
1 'polypeptide(L)'
;MPLRAVAYVSEATRNLPAERLQQLVADAMLFNASVDVTGVLLFDGTRFLQYIEGPEAGVSAAYTRILAAGSHSGLVELNRGRVGRRQFPHWRMHSVRVDELALGKIAISDWTGFVRSASALASGTSALDRLQSAAQSPPGPGEGRLLEQDEPVAR
;
A
#
# COMPACT_ATOMS: atom_id res chain seq x y z
N MET A 1 -18.57 -12.14 1.40
CA MET A 1 -17.64 -12.67 0.37
C MET A 1 -16.23 -12.66 0.95
N PRO A 2 -15.35 -13.62 0.61
CA PRO A 2 -13.98 -13.62 1.11
C PRO A 2 -13.20 -12.42 0.54
N LEU A 3 -12.46 -11.73 1.40
CA LEU A 3 -11.54 -10.67 0.97
C LEU A 3 -10.25 -11.30 0.42
N ARG A 4 -9.69 -10.67 -0.61
CA ARG A 4 -8.38 -10.99 -1.16
C ARG A 4 -7.43 -9.84 -0.88
N ALA A 5 -6.15 -10.16 -0.80
CA ALA A 5 -5.11 -9.15 -0.77
C ALA A 5 -3.90 -9.61 -1.57
N VAL A 6 -3.15 -8.64 -2.08
CA VAL A 6 -1.88 -8.84 -2.79
C VAL A 6 -0.89 -7.77 -2.33
N ALA A 7 0.34 -8.20 -2.10
CA ALA A 7 1.49 -7.35 -1.86
C ALA A 7 2.51 -7.58 -2.95
N TYR A 8 3.10 -6.50 -3.47
CA TYR A 8 4.14 -6.59 -4.48
C TYR A 8 5.15 -5.45 -4.31
N VAL A 9 6.32 -5.65 -4.92
CA VAL A 9 7.35 -4.62 -5.10
C VAL A 9 7.59 -4.40 -6.59
N SER A 10 7.93 -3.18 -6.99
CA SER A 10 8.26 -2.84 -8.38
C SER A 10 9.25 -1.68 -8.42
N GLU A 11 9.97 -1.51 -9.53
CA GLU A 11 10.87 -0.39 -9.76
C GLU A 11 10.12 0.76 -10.44
N ALA A 12 10.19 1.95 -9.87
CA ALA A 12 9.63 3.15 -10.49
C ALA A 12 10.43 3.53 -11.74
N THR A 13 9.74 4.09 -12.75
CA THR A 13 10.43 4.62 -13.93
C THR A 13 11.41 5.72 -13.53
N ARG A 14 12.60 5.74 -14.16
CA ARG A 14 13.64 6.75 -13.87
C ARG A 14 13.06 8.16 -13.97
N ASN A 15 13.43 9.02 -13.03
CA ASN A 15 12.98 10.41 -12.93
C ASN A 15 11.45 10.58 -12.83
N LEU A 16 10.74 9.71 -12.10
CA LEU A 16 9.32 9.91 -11.82
C LEU A 16 9.11 11.23 -11.05
N PRO A 17 8.45 12.25 -11.63
CA PRO A 17 8.21 13.52 -10.94
C PRO A 17 7.28 13.32 -9.73
N ALA A 18 7.48 14.11 -8.67
CA ALA A 18 6.59 14.09 -7.51
C ALA A 18 5.12 14.34 -7.89
N GLU A 19 4.87 15.24 -8.84
CA GLU A 19 3.53 15.51 -9.37
C GLU A 19 2.90 14.28 -10.05
N ARG A 20 3.69 13.49 -10.78
CA ARG A 20 3.20 12.26 -11.42
C ARG A 20 2.90 11.18 -10.40
N LEU A 21 3.68 11.10 -9.32
CA LEU A 21 3.38 10.21 -8.19
C LEU A 21 2.05 10.62 -7.53
N GLN A 22 1.85 11.91 -7.26
CA GLN A 22 0.59 12.41 -6.69
C GLN A 22 -0.60 12.11 -7.60
N GLN A 23 -0.46 12.31 -8.92
CA GLN A 23 -1.49 11.96 -9.90
C GLN A 23 -1.79 10.46 -9.90
N LEU A 24 -0.77 9.60 -9.83
CA LEU A 24 -0.94 8.15 -9.76
C LEU A 24 -1.70 7.74 -8.50
N VAL A 25 -1.35 8.32 -7.35
CA VAL A 25 -2.03 8.03 -6.08
C VAL A 25 -3.49 8.50 -6.13
N ALA A 26 -3.76 9.70 -6.65
CA ALA A 26 -5.12 10.22 -6.79
C ALA A 26 -5.98 9.37 -7.73
N ASP A 27 -5.42 8.96 -8.86
CA ASP A 27 -6.07 8.05 -9.81
C ASP A 27 -6.36 6.68 -9.18
N ALA A 28 -5.39 6.12 -8.44
CA ALA A 28 -5.56 4.88 -7.70
C ALA A 28 -6.65 5.00 -6.62
N MET A 29 -6.72 6.12 -5.89
CA MET A 29 -7.78 6.37 -4.90
C MET A 29 -9.18 6.35 -5.53
N LEU A 30 -9.36 7.05 -6.65
CA LEU A 30 -10.64 7.11 -7.36
C LEU A 30 -11.06 5.75 -7.90
N PHE A 31 -10.11 5.04 -8.54
CA PHE A 31 -10.37 3.71 -9.07
C PHE A 31 -10.69 2.73 -7.94
N ASN A 32 -9.88 2.71 -6.88
CA ASN A 32 -10.07 1.80 -5.75
C ASN A 32 -11.39 2.04 -5.03
N ALA A 33 -11.86 3.29 -4.93
CA ALA A 33 -13.18 3.59 -4.42
C ALA A 33 -14.30 2.95 -5.25
N SER A 34 -14.17 2.95 -6.59
CA SER A 34 -15.18 2.37 -7.49
C SER A 34 -15.27 0.84 -7.44
N VAL A 35 -14.19 0.16 -7.04
CA VAL A 35 -14.11 -1.32 -6.98
C VAL A 35 -14.01 -1.88 -5.55
N ASP A 36 -14.28 -1.04 -4.55
CA ASP A 36 -14.17 -1.34 -3.12
C ASP A 36 -12.81 -1.95 -2.70
N VAL A 37 -11.73 -1.38 -3.22
CA VAL A 37 -10.35 -1.72 -2.84
C VAL A 37 -9.83 -0.69 -1.83
N THR A 38 -9.02 -1.17 -0.90
CA THR A 38 -8.25 -0.36 0.04
C THR A 38 -6.79 -0.79 0.01
N GLY A 39 -5.88 0.04 0.51
CA GLY A 39 -4.46 -0.28 0.47
C GLY A 39 -3.52 0.86 0.82
N VAL A 40 -2.24 0.52 0.79
CA VAL A 40 -1.13 1.44 1.06
C VAL A 40 -0.04 1.27 0.00
N LEU A 41 0.64 2.37 -0.31
CA LEU A 41 1.74 2.44 -1.26
C LEU A 41 2.95 3.09 -0.58
N LEU A 42 4.02 2.34 -0.40
CA LEU A 42 5.30 2.86 0.02
C LEU A 42 6.14 3.23 -1.21
N PHE A 43 6.88 4.33 -1.11
CA PHE A 43 7.81 4.77 -2.14
C PHE A 43 9.13 5.24 -1.53
N ASP A 44 10.25 4.69 -2.01
CA ASP A 44 11.60 5.07 -1.54
C ASP A 44 12.34 6.05 -2.45
N GLY A 45 11.69 6.50 -3.54
CA GLY A 45 12.32 7.30 -4.59
C GLY A 45 12.68 6.49 -5.84
N THR A 46 12.84 5.18 -5.70
CA THR A 46 13.24 4.27 -6.79
C THR A 46 12.36 3.03 -6.91
N ARG A 47 11.75 2.58 -5.81
CA ARG A 47 10.91 1.38 -5.75
C ARG A 47 9.57 1.69 -5.10
N PHE A 48 8.56 0.98 -5.56
CA PHE A 48 7.24 0.93 -4.96
C PHE A 48 7.05 -0.39 -4.22
N LEU A 49 6.47 -0.33 -3.03
CA LEU A 49 5.90 -1.49 -2.35
C LEU A 49 4.43 -1.19 -2.10
N GLN A 50 3.54 -1.94 -2.74
CA GLN A 50 2.11 -1.72 -2.60
C GLN A 50 1.42 -2.93 -2.01
N TYR A 51 0.48 -2.66 -1.12
CA TYR A 51 -0.47 -3.62 -0.59
C TYR A 51 -1.88 -3.17 -0.94
N ILE A 52 -2.67 -4.05 -1.56
CA ILE A 52 -4.09 -3.80 -1.81
C ILE A 52 -4.94 -4.96 -1.33
N GLU A 53 -6.15 -4.66 -0.88
CA GLU A 53 -7.12 -5.62 -0.37
C GLU A 53 -8.57 -5.24 -0.72
N GLY A 54 -9.44 -6.23 -0.80
CA GLY A 54 -10.85 -6.01 -1.14
C GLY A 54 -11.53 -7.26 -1.69
N PRO A 55 -12.71 -7.11 -2.32
CA PRO A 55 -13.36 -8.19 -3.04
C PRO A 55 -12.46 -8.74 -4.16
N GLU A 56 -12.55 -10.04 -4.44
CA GLU A 56 -11.69 -10.70 -5.46
C GLU A 56 -11.75 -10.01 -6.83
N ALA A 57 -12.95 -9.63 -7.28
CA ALA A 57 -13.14 -8.90 -8.53
C ALA A 57 -12.46 -7.53 -8.51
N GLY A 58 -12.56 -6.79 -7.41
CA GLY A 58 -11.96 -5.46 -7.28
C GLY A 58 -10.44 -5.51 -7.22
N VAL A 59 -9.87 -6.43 -6.42
CA VAL A 59 -8.42 -6.65 -6.34
C VAL A 59 -7.87 -7.10 -7.69
N SER A 60 -8.58 -7.98 -8.40
CA SER A 60 -8.18 -8.41 -9.74
C SER A 60 -8.14 -7.24 -10.73
N ALA A 61 -9.19 -6.42 -10.76
CA ALA A 61 -9.26 -5.24 -11.63
C ALA A 61 -8.16 -4.21 -11.32
N ALA A 62 -7.92 -3.91 -10.04
CA ALA A 62 -6.85 -3.02 -9.61
C ALA A 62 -5.47 -3.58 -10.00
N TYR A 63 -5.25 -4.88 -9.78
CA TYR A 63 -3.99 -5.53 -10.13
C TYR A 63 -3.71 -5.53 -11.63
N THR A 64 -4.73 -5.73 -12.48
CA THR A 64 -4.57 -5.59 -13.93
C THR A 64 -4.18 -4.16 -14.34
N ARG A 65 -4.79 -3.15 -13.74
CA ARG A 65 -4.43 -1.73 -13.98
C ARG A 65 -2.98 -1.45 -13.56
N ILE A 66 -2.56 -1.99 -12.41
CA ILE A 66 -1.20 -1.90 -11.90
C ILE A 66 -0.22 -2.52 -12.90
N LEU A 67 -0.48 -3.74 -13.38
CA LEU A 67 0.40 -4.41 -14.35
C LEU A 67 0.54 -3.64 -15.67
N ALA A 68 -0.49 -2.91 -16.08
CA ALA A 68 -0.48 -2.10 -17.30
C ALA A 68 0.13 -0.69 -17.12
N ALA A 69 0.46 -0.28 -15.90
CA ALA A 69 0.94 1.07 -15.63
C ALA A 69 2.41 1.24 -16.07
N GLY A 70 2.68 2.18 -16.99
CA GLY A 70 4.04 2.52 -17.44
C GLY A 70 4.88 3.34 -16.46
N SER A 71 4.39 3.55 -15.24
CA SER A 71 5.09 4.28 -14.16
C SER A 71 6.04 3.40 -13.36
N HIS A 72 6.00 2.07 -13.56
CA HIS A 72 6.88 1.12 -12.91
C HIS A 72 7.17 -0.08 -13.83
N SER A 73 8.17 -0.88 -13.45
CA SER A 73 8.57 -2.10 -14.13
C SER A 73 9.14 -3.11 -13.13
N GLY A 74 9.39 -4.35 -13.56
CA GLY A 74 9.98 -5.36 -12.69
C GLY A 74 9.11 -5.72 -11.48
N LEU A 75 7.79 -5.79 -11.67
CA LEU A 75 6.87 -6.15 -10.59
C LEU A 75 7.15 -7.58 -10.10
N VAL A 76 7.39 -7.72 -8.80
CA VAL A 76 7.56 -8.98 -8.08
C VAL A 76 6.47 -9.08 -7.03
N GLU A 77 5.60 -10.08 -7.18
CA GLU A 77 4.58 -10.39 -6.18
C GLU A 77 5.26 -10.97 -4.93
N LEU A 78 5.08 -10.30 -3.79
CA LEU A 78 5.63 -10.74 -2.51
C LEU A 78 4.75 -11.84 -1.92
N ASN A 79 3.43 -11.65 -1.99
CA ASN A 79 2.44 -12.67 -1.67
C ASN A 79 1.03 -12.25 -2.11
N ARG A 80 0.14 -13.23 -2.22
CA ARG A 80 -1.28 -13.06 -2.55
C ARG A 80 -2.11 -14.11 -1.84
N GLY A 81 -3.22 -13.69 -1.24
CA GLY A 81 -4.03 -14.61 -0.45
C GLY A 81 -5.42 -14.10 -0.09
N ARG A 82 -6.15 -14.92 0.65
CA ARG A 82 -7.39 -14.50 1.31
C ARG A 82 -7.04 -13.81 2.61
N VAL A 83 -7.78 -12.78 3.00
CA VAL A 83 -7.62 -12.12 4.30
C VAL A 83 -8.93 -12.17 5.08
N GLY A 84 -8.84 -12.35 6.40
CA GLY A 84 -10.03 -12.47 7.25
C GLY A 84 -10.77 -11.14 7.46
N ARG A 85 -10.04 -10.02 7.39
CA ARG A 85 -10.56 -8.65 7.53
C ARG A 85 -9.66 -7.69 6.74
N ARG A 86 -10.17 -6.48 6.51
CA ARG A 86 -9.35 -5.37 5.99
C ARG A 86 -8.31 -4.96 7.03
N GLN A 87 -7.07 -4.83 6.60
CA GLN A 87 -5.93 -4.35 7.38
C GLN A 87 -5.81 -2.82 7.31
N PHE A 88 -6.29 -2.23 6.21
CA PHE A 88 -6.28 -0.79 5.94
C PHE A 88 -7.69 -0.29 5.54
N PRO A 89 -8.73 -0.50 6.37
CA PRO A 89 -10.11 -0.23 5.99
C PRO A 89 -10.41 1.24 5.67
N HIS A 90 -9.63 2.18 6.20
CA HIS A 90 -9.86 3.62 6.07
C HIS A 90 -9.20 4.25 4.85
N TRP A 91 -8.31 3.52 4.15
CA TRP A 91 -7.47 4.09 3.10
C TRP A 91 -7.75 3.45 1.76
N ARG A 92 -8.43 4.20 0.87
CA ARG A 92 -8.62 3.78 -0.53
C ARG A 92 -7.27 3.60 -1.23
N MET A 93 -6.34 4.50 -0.95
CA MET A 93 -4.90 4.34 -1.21
C MET A 93 -4.17 5.38 -0.37
N HIS A 94 -3.32 4.95 0.56
CA HIS A 94 -2.46 5.87 1.32
C HIS A 94 -1.02 5.75 0.84
N SER A 95 -0.42 6.87 0.40
CA SER A 95 0.97 6.89 -0.05
C SER A 95 1.88 7.42 1.05
N VAL A 96 2.98 6.71 1.29
CA VAL A 96 3.96 7.01 2.34
C VAL A 96 5.35 6.98 1.73
N ARG A 97 6.13 8.03 1.98
CA ARG A 97 7.55 8.03 1.65
C ARG A 97 8.32 7.34 2.75
N VAL A 98 9.21 6.44 2.37
CA VAL A 98 10.10 5.71 3.29
C VAL A 98 11.52 5.75 2.73
N ASP A 99 12.52 5.53 3.56
CA ASP A 99 13.88 5.31 3.06
C ASP A 99 14.04 3.90 2.44
N GLU A 100 15.07 3.77 1.59
CA GLU A 100 15.38 2.54 0.85
C GLU A 100 15.56 1.32 1.80
N LEU A 101 16.13 1.57 2.98
CA LEU A 101 16.44 0.54 3.96
C LEU A 101 15.18 0.06 4.69
N ALA A 102 14.26 0.97 5.01
CA ALA A 102 12.93 0.62 5.53
C ALA A 102 12.12 -0.19 4.50
N LEU A 103 12.05 0.24 3.24
CA LEU A 103 11.33 -0.48 2.19
C LEU A 103 11.93 -1.88 1.97
N GLY A 104 13.26 -1.97 1.86
CA GLY A 104 13.96 -3.24 1.70
C GLY A 104 13.70 -4.21 2.84
N LYS A 105 13.72 -3.74 4.10
CA LYS A 105 13.37 -4.56 5.27
C LYS A 105 11.95 -5.10 5.21
N ILE A 106 10.97 -4.30 4.78
CA ILE A 106 9.57 -4.73 4.66
C ILE A 106 9.43 -5.74 3.52
N ALA A 107 10.10 -5.51 2.39
CA ALA A 107 10.05 -6.41 1.23
C ALA A 107 10.55 -7.82 1.55
N ILE A 108 11.65 -7.96 2.31
CA ILE A 108 12.23 -9.26 2.67
C ILE A 108 11.60 -9.90 3.93
N SER A 109 10.61 -9.25 4.55
CA SER A 109 9.96 -9.76 5.75
C SER A 109 9.03 -10.94 5.44
N ASP A 110 8.57 -11.63 6.48
CA ASP A 110 7.62 -12.72 6.32
C ASP A 110 6.26 -12.19 5.86
N TRP A 111 5.94 -12.44 4.60
CA TRP A 111 4.64 -12.16 4.02
C TRP A 111 3.68 -13.34 4.12
N THR A 112 4.06 -14.51 4.65
CA THR A 112 3.17 -15.69 4.70
C THR A 112 1.92 -15.52 5.58
N GLY A 113 1.85 -14.41 6.34
CA GLY A 113 0.73 -14.01 7.18
C GLY A 113 -0.64 -13.86 6.49
N PHE A 114 -0.74 -13.84 5.15
CA PHE A 114 -2.05 -13.87 4.46
C PHE A 114 -2.84 -15.15 4.77
N VAL A 115 -2.16 -16.29 4.94
CA VAL A 115 -2.81 -17.62 4.90
C VAL A 115 -3.31 -18.10 6.27
N ARG A 116 -3.01 -17.41 7.37
CA ARG A 116 -3.07 -18.03 8.69
C ARG A 116 -4.33 -17.66 9.48
N SER A 117 -5.28 -18.60 9.48
CA SER A 117 -6.09 -18.86 10.67
C SER A 117 -5.19 -18.93 11.89
N ALA A 118 -5.62 -18.30 12.98
CA ALA A 118 -4.93 -18.22 14.26
C ALA A 118 -4.26 -19.54 14.70
N SER A 119 -2.94 -19.70 14.51
CA SER A 119 -2.05 -20.54 15.34
C SER A 119 -0.64 -20.66 14.76
N ALA A 120 0.25 -19.73 15.07
CA ALA A 120 1.57 -20.02 15.65
C ALA A 120 2.39 -18.74 15.72
N LEU A 121 2.82 -18.46 16.94
CA LEU A 121 3.99 -17.69 17.32
C LEU A 121 5.11 -17.75 16.26
N ALA A 122 5.26 -16.68 15.49
CA ALA A 122 6.56 -16.29 14.98
C ALA A 122 6.90 -14.99 15.71
N SER A 123 7.96 -15.01 16.53
CA SER A 123 8.43 -13.86 17.32
C SER A 123 9.08 -12.77 16.46
N GLY A 124 8.53 -12.52 15.28
CA GLY A 124 8.94 -11.45 14.38
C GLY A 124 7.74 -10.58 14.02
N THR A 125 7.96 -9.27 13.89
CA THR A 125 7.01 -8.33 13.30
C THR A 125 6.75 -8.79 11.87
N SER A 126 5.53 -9.28 11.57
CA SER A 126 5.17 -9.74 10.24
C SER A 126 5.36 -8.60 9.22
N ALA A 127 5.49 -8.92 7.93
CA ALA A 127 5.62 -7.86 6.93
C ALA A 127 4.46 -6.85 6.99
N LEU A 128 3.26 -7.34 7.35
CA LEU A 128 2.05 -6.54 7.53
C LEU A 128 2.11 -5.63 8.77
N ASP A 129 2.66 -6.11 9.89
CA ASP A 129 2.89 -5.26 11.07
C ASP A 129 3.88 -4.14 10.76
N ARG A 130 4.94 -4.44 10.00
CA ARG A 130 5.92 -3.44 9.58
C ARG A 130 5.32 -2.44 8.60
N LEU A 131 4.50 -2.92 7.67
CA LEU A 131 3.76 -2.08 6.73
C LEU A 131 2.81 -1.14 7.46
N GLN A 132 2.09 -1.66 8.47
CA GLN A 132 1.18 -0.88 9.31
C GLN A 132 1.93 0.16 10.17
N SER A 133 3.12 -0.19 10.68
CA SER A 133 4.01 0.73 11.39
C SER A 133 4.54 1.84 10.48
N ALA A 134 4.96 1.50 9.26
CA ALA A 134 5.38 2.47 8.26
C ALA A 134 4.23 3.40 7.85
N ALA A 135 3.02 2.87 7.69
CA ALA A 135 1.85 3.65 7.31
C ALA A 135 1.34 4.62 8.40
N GLN A 136 1.72 4.41 9.66
CA GLN A 136 1.37 5.29 10.79
C GLN A 136 2.49 6.26 11.15
N SER A 137 3.69 6.10 10.58
CA SER A 137 4.79 7.00 10.88
C SER A 137 4.53 8.37 10.24
N PRO A 138 4.69 9.48 10.98
CA PRO A 138 4.57 10.81 10.40
C PRO A 138 5.60 10.96 9.26
N PRO A 139 5.29 11.74 8.20
CA PRO A 139 6.29 12.04 7.19
C PRO A 139 7.53 12.59 7.90
N GLY A 140 8.71 12.08 7.52
CA GLY A 140 9.98 12.49 8.11
C GLY A 140 10.12 14.03 8.13
N PRO A 141 10.90 14.59 9.07
CA PRO A 141 11.01 16.03 9.23
C PRO A 141 11.60 16.65 7.96
N GLY A 142 10.73 17.18 7.09
CA GLY A 142 11.12 17.68 5.78
C GLY A 142 9.98 17.94 4.79
N GLU A 143 8.79 17.36 4.98
CA GLU A 143 7.64 17.62 4.10
C GLU A 143 6.47 18.22 4.88
N GLY A 144 6.10 19.43 4.48
CA GLY A 144 5.24 20.35 5.21
C GLY A 144 3.85 19.83 5.52
N ARG A 145 3.42 20.17 6.74
CA ARG A 145 2.04 20.31 7.19
C ARG A 145 1.21 21.11 6.18
N LEU A 146 0.44 20.41 5.36
CA LEU A 146 -0.75 20.88 4.63
C LEU A 146 -1.58 19.60 4.47
N LEU A 147 -2.66 19.34 5.22
CA LEU A 147 -3.86 20.15 5.41
C LEU A 147 -4.49 19.77 6.77
N GLU A 148 -4.47 20.69 7.73
CA GLU A 148 -5.48 20.77 8.79
C GLU A 148 -6.29 22.03 8.49
N GLN A 149 -7.46 21.86 7.88
CA GLN A 149 -8.57 22.83 7.77
C GLN A 149 -9.81 21.97 7.47
N ASP A 150 -10.98 22.05 8.11
CA ASP A 150 -11.54 22.90 9.16
C ASP A 150 -12.85 22.15 9.50
N GLU A 151 -13.03 21.61 10.71
CA GLU A 151 -14.34 21.10 11.14
C GLU A 151 -15.10 22.25 11.81
N PRO A 152 -16.27 22.69 11.31
CA PRO A 152 -17.00 23.77 11.97
C PRO A 152 -17.67 23.20 13.22
N VAL A 153 -17.26 23.73 14.38
CA VAL A 153 -17.98 23.51 15.64
C VAL A 153 -19.38 24.12 15.50
N ALA A 154 -20.40 23.27 15.48
CA ALA A 154 -21.78 23.70 15.53
C ALA A 154 -22.11 24.17 16.95
N ARG A 155 -22.76 25.34 17.03
CA ARG A 155 -23.26 26.00 18.24
C ARG A 155 -24.26 25.17 19.03
#